data_AF-A0A2V3TR19-F1
#
_entry.id   AF-A0A2V3TR19-F1
#
_cell.length_a   1.000
_cell.length_b   1.000
_cell.length_c   1.000
_cell.angle_alpha   90.00
_cell.angle_beta   90.00
_cell.angle_gamma   90.00
#
_symmetry.space_group_name_H-M   'P 1'
#
loop_
_entity.id
_entity.type
_entity.pdbx_description
1 polymer ?
#
loop_
_entity_poly.entity_id
_entity_poly.type
_entity_poly.pdbx_seq_one_letter_code
_entity_poly.pdbx_strand_id
1 'polypeptide(L)'
;MTAAELVAESQAGSFRFHEALHTASLVMDFNDRHLADHPAVVANPEAYRLAHKAHEYLFALYQRLGEIDFDHDRSVDEGIWPEN
;
A
#
# COMPACT_ATOMS: atom_id res chain seq x y z
N MET A 1 -2.56 3.96 24.61
CA MET A 1 -2.17 4.52 23.30
C MET A 1 -3.13 5.62 22.91
N THR A 2 -2.62 6.82 22.72
CA THR A 2 -3.33 7.99 22.18
C THR A 2 -3.23 7.99 20.65
N ALA A 3 -4.05 8.81 19.98
CA ALA A 3 -3.96 8.98 18.52
C ALA A 3 -2.58 9.49 18.08
N ALA A 4 -1.94 10.36 18.87
CA ALA A 4 -0.61 10.88 18.59
C ALA A 4 0.46 9.78 18.65
N GLU A 5 0.37 8.88 19.64
CA GLU A 5 1.29 7.74 19.77
C GLU A 5 1.15 6.78 18.57
N LEU A 6 -0.09 6.51 18.12
CA LEU A 6 -0.35 5.70 16.93
C LEU A 6 0.29 6.29 15.65
N VAL A 7 0.14 7.60 15.45
CA VAL A 7 0.73 8.29 14.30
C VAL A 7 2.26 8.26 14.37
N ALA A 8 2.84 8.47 15.55
CA ALA A 8 4.28 8.41 15.75
C ALA A 8 4.86 7.02 15.44
N GLU A 9 4.16 5.94 15.81
CA GLU A 9 4.57 4.56 15.51
C GLU A 9 4.36 4.15 14.05
N SER A 10 3.67 4.95 13.23
CA SER A 10 3.28 4.62 11.85
C SER A 10 4.02 5.45 10.78
N GLN A 11 5.17 6.01 11.13
CA GLN A 11 6.01 6.74 10.18
C GLN A 11 6.74 5.78 9.22
N ALA A 12 7.19 6.30 8.08
CA ALA A 12 8.03 5.56 7.13
C ALA A 12 9.24 4.89 7.82
N GLY A 13 9.66 3.72 7.34
CA GLY A 13 10.67 2.88 7.99
C GLY A 13 10.21 2.14 9.26
N SER A 14 8.99 2.38 9.75
CA SER A 14 8.44 1.64 10.89
C SER A 14 7.77 0.34 10.47
N PHE A 15 7.69 -0.62 11.40
CA PHE A 15 6.94 -1.87 11.20
C PHE A 15 5.48 -1.61 10.82
N ARG A 16 4.81 -0.65 11.46
CA ARG A 16 3.40 -0.35 11.18
C ARG A 16 3.20 0.27 9.79
N PHE A 17 4.19 1.03 9.31
CA PHE A 17 4.15 1.54 7.95
C PHE A 17 4.30 0.42 6.93
N HIS A 18 5.27 -0.49 7.13
CA HIS A 18 5.40 -1.70 6.31
C HIS A 18 4.16 -2.59 6.37
N GLU A 19 3.50 -2.70 7.54
CA GLU A 19 2.23 -3.42 7.69
C GLU A 19 1.14 -2.81 6.81
N ALA A 20 1.04 -1.48 6.73
CA ALA A 20 0.07 -0.81 5.85
C ALA A 20 0.37 -1.06 4.37
N LEU A 21 1.63 -0.99 3.96
CA LEU A 21 2.08 -1.31 2.60
C LEU A 21 1.76 -2.77 2.24
N HIS A 22 2.08 -3.71 3.14
CA HIS A 22 1.76 -5.12 2.97
C HIS A 22 0.25 -5.36 2.88
N THR A 23 -0.53 -4.72 3.74
CA THR A 23 -2.00 -4.84 3.73
C THR A 23 -2.59 -4.32 2.43
N ALA A 24 -2.09 -3.20 1.88
CA ALA A 24 -2.51 -2.72 0.56
C ALA A 24 -2.26 -3.77 -0.53
N SER A 25 -1.11 -4.45 -0.50
CA SER A 25 -0.81 -5.56 -1.41
C SER A 25 -1.77 -6.75 -1.24
N LEU A 26 -2.13 -7.12 -0.01
CA LEU A 26 -3.07 -8.22 0.23
C LEU A 26 -4.47 -7.89 -0.29
N VAL A 27 -4.96 -6.67 -0.05
CA VAL A 27 -6.29 -6.25 -0.52
C VAL A 27 -6.34 -6.14 -2.03
N MET A 28 -5.25 -5.66 -2.66
CA MET A 28 -5.12 -5.63 -4.12
C MET A 28 -5.17 -7.04 -4.72
N ASP A 29 -4.42 -7.99 -4.14
CA ASP A 29 -4.41 -9.40 -4.57
C ASP A 29 -5.80 -10.05 -4.42
N PHE A 30 -6.47 -9.79 -3.29
CA PHE A 30 -7.81 -10.30 -3.04
C PHE A 30 -8.84 -9.72 -4.01
N ASN A 31 -8.78 -8.41 -4.28
CA ASN A 31 -9.67 -7.78 -5.24
C ASN A 31 -9.50 -8.38 -6.64
N ASP A 32 -8.25 -8.59 -7.07
CA ASP A 32 -7.95 -9.16 -8.38
C ASP A 32 -8.44 -10.62 -8.48
N ARG A 33 -7.92 -11.50 -7.61
CA ARG A 33 -8.12 -12.96 -7.72
C ARG A 33 -9.47 -13.46 -7.25
N HIS A 34 -10.14 -12.74 -6.35
CA HIS A 34 -11.36 -13.22 -5.73
C HIS A 34 -12.59 -12.39 -6.06
N LEU A 35 -12.45 -11.07 -6.22
CA LEU A 35 -13.60 -10.20 -6.51
C LEU A 35 -13.79 -9.95 -8.00
N ALA A 36 -12.76 -9.49 -8.70
CA ALA A 36 -12.83 -9.16 -10.13
C ALA A 36 -13.12 -10.40 -10.98
N ASP A 37 -12.52 -11.53 -10.62
CA ASP A 37 -12.73 -12.84 -11.26
C ASP A 37 -14.02 -13.56 -10.80
N HIS A 38 -14.78 -13.01 -9.86
CA HIS A 38 -15.98 -13.67 -9.37
C HIS A 38 -17.04 -13.75 -10.49
N PRO A 39 -17.71 -14.91 -10.73
CA PRO A 39 -18.65 -15.06 -11.84
C PRO A 39 -19.78 -14.02 -11.86
N ALA A 40 -20.31 -13.65 -10.68
CA ALA A 40 -21.34 -12.61 -10.59
C ALA A 40 -20.83 -11.20 -10.94
N VAL A 41 -19.55 -10.92 -10.75
CA VAL A 41 -18.90 -9.65 -11.11
C VAL A 41 -18.59 -9.63 -12.61
N VAL A 42 -17.98 -10.69 -13.13
CA VAL A 42 -17.68 -10.85 -14.57
C VAL A 42 -18.95 -10.82 -15.43
N ALA A 43 -20.05 -11.40 -14.95
CA ALA A 43 -21.33 -11.39 -15.67
C ALA A 43 -21.98 -10.00 -15.79
N ASN A 44 -21.50 -8.99 -15.05
CA ASN A 44 -22.03 -7.63 -15.09
C ASN A 44 -20.91 -6.64 -15.49
N PRO A 45 -20.98 -6.03 -16.70
CA PRO A 45 -19.93 -5.12 -17.18
C PRO A 45 -19.65 -3.92 -16.26
N GLU A 46 -20.66 -3.38 -15.59
CA GLU A 46 -20.49 -2.26 -14.67
C GLU A 46 -19.78 -2.71 -13.39
N ALA A 47 -20.18 -3.86 -12.82
CA ALA A 47 -19.53 -4.43 -11.65
C ALA A 47 -18.06 -4.78 -11.93
N TYR A 48 -17.79 -5.41 -13.07
CA TYR A 48 -16.43 -5.71 -13.52
C TYR A 48 -15.58 -4.44 -13.63
N ARG A 49 -16.10 -3.39 -14.27
CA ARG A 49 -15.42 -2.09 -14.38
C ARG A 49 -15.13 -1.49 -13.01
N LEU A 50 -16.07 -1.59 -12.06
CA LEU A 50 -15.87 -1.09 -10.70
C LEU A 50 -14.80 -1.88 -9.92
N ALA A 51 -14.77 -3.21 -10.06
CA ALA A 51 -13.76 -4.06 -9.43
C ALA A 51 -12.35 -3.76 -9.96
N HIS A 52 -12.18 -3.57 -11.27
CA HIS A 52 -10.90 -3.15 -11.84
C HIS A 52 -10.50 -1.74 -11.40
N LYS A 53 -11.45 -0.80 -11.34
CA LYS A 53 -11.15 0.55 -10.84
C LYS A 53 -10.73 0.53 -9.36
N ALA A 54 -11.30 -0.35 -8.56
CA ALA A 54 -10.86 -0.56 -7.19
C ALA A 54 -9.41 -1.08 -7.15
N HIS A 55 -9.04 -2.02 -8.01
CA HIS A 55 -7.65 -2.47 -8.15
C HIS A 55 -6.70 -1.32 -8.49
N GLU A 56 -7.05 -0.45 -9.47
CA GLU A 56 -6.24 0.71 -9.84
C GLU A 56 -5.99 1.65 -8.65
N TYR A 57 -7.03 1.92 -7.84
CA TYR A 57 -6.87 2.75 -6.64
C TYR A 57 -6.02 2.07 -5.55
N LEU A 58 -6.15 0.75 -5.38
CA LEU A 58 -5.34 -0.02 -4.43
C LEU A 58 -3.87 -0.05 -4.88
N PHE A 59 -3.62 -0.23 -6.18
CA PHE A 59 -2.28 -0.15 -6.76
C PHE A 59 -1.67 1.24 -6.58
N ALA A 60 -2.42 2.30 -6.85
CA ALA A 60 -1.95 3.67 -6.62
C ALA A 60 -1.61 3.94 -5.15
N LEU A 61 -2.41 3.41 -4.21
CA LEU A 61 -2.12 3.49 -2.78
C LEU A 61 -0.82 2.74 -2.42
N TYR A 62 -0.67 1.50 -2.90
CA TYR A 62 0.53 0.69 -2.69
C TYR A 62 1.79 1.42 -3.19
N GLN A 63 1.75 1.92 -4.43
CA GLN A 63 2.87 2.68 -5.02
C GLN A 63 3.19 3.93 -4.21
N ARG A 64 2.16 4.67 -3.78
CA ARG A 64 2.36 5.89 -3.00
C ARG A 64 3.01 5.61 -1.63
N LEU A 65 2.62 4.52 -0.97
CA LEU A 65 3.26 4.10 0.27
C LEU A 65 4.72 3.68 0.03
N GLY A 66 4.99 2.96 -1.06
CA GLY A 66 6.35 2.58 -1.44
C GLY A 66 7.26 3.77 -1.74
N GLU A 67 6.75 4.81 -2.41
CA GLU A 67 7.49 6.07 -2.64
C GLU A 67 7.88 6.75 -1.32
N ILE A 68 6.94 6.83 -0.36
CA ILE A 68 7.19 7.45 0.94
C ILE A 68 8.27 6.70 1.73
N ASP A 69 8.24 5.36 1.69
CA ASP A 69 9.24 4.51 2.35
C ASP A 69 10.61 4.63 1.68
N PHE A 70 10.64 4.65 0.34
CA PHE A 70 11.86 4.82 -0.43
C PHE A 70 12.51 6.19 -0.21
N ASP A 71 11.71 7.25 -0.15
CA ASP A 71 12.19 8.61 0.17
C ASP A 71 12.76 8.67 1.60
N HIS A 72 12.16 7.95 2.55
CA HIS A 72 12.70 7.81 3.90
C HIS A 72 14.07 7.13 3.90
N ASP A 73 14.20 5.97 3.25
CA ASP A 73 15.47 5.24 3.15
C ASP A 73 16.58 6.10 2.53
N ARG A 74 16.27 6.83 1.46
CA ARG A 74 17.22 7.80 0.86
C ARG A 74 17.65 8.89 1.84
N SER A 75 16.73 9.44 2.61
CA SER A 75 17.04 10.49 3.59
C SER A 75 17.95 9.97 4.72
N VAL A 76 17.83 8.69 5.08
CA VAL A 76 18.68 8.03 6.07
C VAL A 76 20.07 7.76 5.48
N ASP A 77 20.14 7.32 4.22
CA ASP A 77 21.39 7.01 3.50
C ASP A 77 22.22 8.28 3.18
N GLU A 78 21.57 9.39 2.82
CA GLU A 78 22.23 10.70 2.63
C GLU A 78 22.79 11.30 3.94
N GLY A 79 22.43 10.74 5.10
CA GLY A 79 22.86 11.20 6.42
C GLY A 79 24.11 10.52 6.99
N ILE A 80 24.58 9.39 6.42
CA ILE A 80 25.75 8.66 6.93
C ILE A 80 26.53 8.04 5.77
N TRP A 81 27.49 8.78 5.22
CA TRP A 81 28.69 8.14 4.68
C TRP A 81 29.67 8.00 5.84
N PRO A 82 30.08 6.78 6.25
CA PRO A 82 31.26 6.67 7.08
C PRO A 82 32.43 7.16 6.23
N GLU A 83 32.97 8.34 6.56
CA GLU A 83 34.36 8.59 6.25
C GLU A 83 35.17 7.53 7.03
N ASN A 84 36.07 6.85 6.29
CA ASN A 84 37.07 5.84 6.70
C ASN A 84 36.61 4.37 6.70
#